data_AF-A0A7J3JSH5-F1
#
_entry.id   AF-A0A7J3JSH5-F1
#
_cell.length_a   1.000
_cell.length_b   1.000
_cell.length_c   1.000
_cell.angle_alpha   90.00
_cell.angle_beta   90.00
_cell.angle_gamma   90.00
#
_symmetry.space_group_name_H-M   'P 1'
#
loop_
_entity.id
_entity.type
_entity.pdbx_description
1 polymer ?
#
loop_
_entity_poly.entity_id
_entity_poly.type
_entity_poly.pdbx_seq_one_letter_code
_entity_poly.pdbx_strand_id
1 'polypeptide(L)'
;MGDKKFTCPICSRVFYEGQGIRITIGGQELIFHSKSCAIKFFKSLILYLDQKTLESAVKMTIKEFEERMNDVKEKRKKKLEAL
;
A
#
# COMPACT_ATOMS: atom_id res chain seq x y z
N MET A 1 -14.57 -19.02 19.98
CA MET A 1 -13.46 -18.05 20.05
C MET A 1 -13.95 -16.78 19.37
N GLY A 2 -13.99 -15.65 20.07
CA GLY A 2 -14.42 -14.38 19.46
C GLY A 2 -13.27 -13.77 18.67
N ASP A 3 -13.52 -13.40 17.42
CA ASP A 3 -12.51 -12.74 16.58
C ASP A 3 -12.00 -11.47 17.25
N LYS A 4 -10.68 -11.26 17.22
CA LYS A 4 -10.05 -10.07 17.80
C LYS A 4 -10.59 -8.81 17.12
N LYS A 5 -11.00 -7.83 17.92
CA LYS A 5 -11.52 -6.54 17.44
C LYS A 5 -10.40 -5.51 17.32
N PHE A 6 -10.47 -4.69 16.28
CA PHE A 6 -9.57 -3.57 16.01
C PHE A 6 -10.38 -2.29 15.80
N THR A 7 -9.77 -1.15 16.10
CA THR A 7 -10.34 0.18 15.86
C THR A 7 -9.49 0.91 14.84
N CYS A 8 -10.11 1.39 13.77
CA CYS A 8 -9.39 2.08 12.71
C CYS A 8 -8.89 3.46 13.22
N PRO A 9 -7.60 3.79 13.15
CA PRO A 9 -7.07 5.05 13.67
C PRO A 9 -7.51 6.29 12.87
N ILE A 10 -8.14 6.10 11.70
CA ILE A 10 -8.52 7.17 10.77
C ILE A 10 -10.00 7.55 10.85
N CYS A 11 -10.86 6.60 11.21
CA CYS A 11 -12.31 6.83 11.23
C CYS A 11 -13.01 6.24 12.45
N SER A 12 -12.25 5.67 13.39
CA SER A 12 -12.74 5.05 14.62
C SER A 12 -13.68 3.86 14.45
N ARG A 13 -13.89 3.36 13.21
CA ARG A 13 -14.71 2.18 12.95
C ARG A 13 -14.08 0.94 13.57
N VAL A 14 -14.90 0.16 14.28
CA VAL A 14 -14.54 -1.17 14.80
C VAL A 14 -14.70 -2.23 13.72
N PHE A 15 -13.73 -3.14 13.61
CA PHE A 15 -13.71 -4.26 12.67
C PHE A 15 -12.99 -5.47 13.28
N TYR A 16 -13.10 -6.64 12.64
CA TYR A 16 -12.58 -7.89 13.18
C TYR A 16 -11.28 -8.33 12.49
N GLU A 17 -10.56 -9.24 13.12
CA GLU A 17 -9.39 -9.91 12.55
C GLU A 17 -9.71 -10.58 11.20
N GLY A 18 -8.74 -10.53 10.29
CA GLY A 18 -8.95 -10.93 8.89
C GLY A 18 -9.65 -9.87 8.02
N GLN A 19 -10.23 -8.81 8.62
CA GLN A 19 -10.78 -7.68 7.88
C GLN A 19 -9.79 -6.51 7.82
N GLY A 20 -9.90 -5.71 6.75
CA GLY A 20 -9.12 -4.48 6.60
C GLY A 20 -7.73 -4.69 6.00
N ILE A 21 -6.79 -3.83 6.39
CA ILE A 21 -5.43 -3.77 5.86
C ILE A 21 -4.47 -3.62 7.02
N ARG A 22 -3.44 -4.47 7.04
CA ARG A 22 -2.35 -4.44 8.01
C ARG A 22 -1.06 -4.08 7.28
N ILE A 23 -0.36 -3.06 7.76
CA ILE A 23 0.92 -2.61 7.19
C ILE A 23 1.89 -2.35 8.34
N THR A 24 3.10 -2.87 8.23
CA THR A 24 4.18 -2.60 9.18
C THR A 24 5.16 -1.62 8.55
N ILE A 25 5.34 -0.46 9.17
CA ILE A 25 6.25 0.60 8.69
C ILE A 25 6.85 1.33 9.89
N GLY A 26 8.16 1.65 9.83
CA GLY A 26 8.85 2.34 10.92
C GLY A 26 8.82 1.60 12.26
N GLY A 27 8.76 0.27 12.24
CA GLY A 27 8.63 -0.56 13.45
C GLY A 27 7.25 -0.55 14.09
N GLN A 28 6.25 0.11 13.47
CA GLN A 28 4.89 0.19 13.97
C GLN A 28 3.96 -0.68 13.11
N GLU A 29 3.07 -1.41 13.78
CA GLU A 29 1.98 -2.13 13.12
C GLU A 29 0.74 -1.21 13.00
N LEU A 30 0.34 -0.94 11.77
CA LEU A 30 -0.81 -0.10 11.45
C LEU A 30 -1.93 -0.96 10.86
N ILE A 31 -3.12 -0.87 11.46
CA ILE A 31 -4.28 -1.65 11.03
C ILE A 31 -5.44 -0.71 10.68
N PHE A 32 -5.89 -0.75 9.43
CA PHE A 32 -6.95 0.10 8.89
C PHE A 32 -8.15 -0.74 8.51
N HIS A 33 -9.37 -0.24 8.71
CA HIS A 33 -10.57 -0.98 8.29
C HIS A 33 -10.72 -1.08 6.75
N SER A 34 -10.05 -0.22 5.97
CA SER A 34 -10.19 -0.14 4.51
C SER A 34 -9.01 0.53 3.80
N LYS A 35 -8.94 0.34 2.47
CA LYS A 35 -7.93 0.95 1.58
C LYS A 35 -7.95 2.47 1.64
N SER A 36 -9.14 3.08 1.68
CA SER A 36 -9.28 4.53 1.75
C SER A 36 -8.69 5.10 3.05
N CYS A 37 -8.84 4.41 4.18
CA CYS A 37 -8.23 4.83 5.44
C CYS A 37 -6.71 4.70 5.41
N ALA A 38 -6.18 3.59 4.90
CA ALA A 38 -4.73 3.45 4.72
C ALA A 38 -4.17 4.59 3.85
N ILE A 39 -4.78 4.89 2.70
CA ILE A 39 -4.34 5.99 1.82
C ILE A 39 -4.36 7.35 2.52
N LYS A 40 -5.43 7.66 3.30
CA LYS A 40 -5.51 8.91 4.07
C LYS A 40 -4.35 9.04 5.07
N PHE A 41 -4.00 7.95 5.74
CA PHE A 41 -2.85 7.92 6.63
C PHE A 41 -1.55 8.19 5.87
N PHE A 42 -1.25 7.47 4.79
CA PHE A 42 0.00 7.64 4.04
C PHE A 42 0.13 9.02 3.40
N LYS A 43 -0.97 9.60 2.90
CA LYS A 43 -0.97 10.99 2.42
C LYS A 43 -0.53 11.96 3.51
N SER A 44 -0.97 11.74 4.75
CA SER A 44 -0.57 12.56 5.89
C SER A 44 0.88 12.27 6.29
N LEU A 45 1.28 10.99 6.34
CA LEU A 45 2.64 10.55 6.67
C LEU A 45 3.70 11.20 5.78
N ILE A 46 3.43 11.26 4.47
CA ILE A 46 4.36 11.82 3.48
C ILE A 46 4.72 13.28 3.79
N LEU A 47 3.81 14.04 4.43
CA LEU A 47 4.06 15.44 4.79
C LEU A 47 5.08 15.61 5.93
N TYR A 48 5.39 14.54 6.66
CA TYR A 48 6.37 14.55 7.76
C TYR A 48 7.75 14.03 7.33
N LEU A 49 7.94 13.68 6.06
CA LEU A 49 9.21 13.19 5.53
C LEU A 49 10.07 14.33 4.97
N ASP A 50 11.39 14.18 5.07
CA ASP A 50 12.33 15.08 4.39
C ASP A 50 12.10 15.05 2.87
N GLN A 51 12.04 16.25 2.26
CA GLN A 51 11.65 16.39 0.86
C GLN A 51 12.63 15.70 -0.10
N LYS A 52 13.94 15.80 0.15
CA LYS A 52 14.95 15.17 -0.73
C LYS A 52 14.84 13.65 -0.68
N THR A 53 14.66 13.11 0.52
CA THR A 53 14.47 11.67 0.74
C THR A 53 13.20 11.17 0.06
N LEU A 54 12.10 11.93 0.20
CA LEU A 54 10.82 11.63 -0.43
C LEU A 54 10.92 11.63 -1.97
N GLU A 55 11.53 12.66 -2.55
CA GLU A 55 11.71 12.77 -4.01
C GLU A 55 12.46 11.57 -4.59
N SER A 56 13.56 11.16 -3.93
CA SER A 56 14.33 9.97 -4.34
C SER A 56 13.48 8.70 -4.23
N ALA A 57 12.76 8.52 -3.11
CA ALA A 57 11.90 7.34 -2.91
C ALA A 57 10.78 7.26 -3.94
N VAL A 58 10.15 8.38 -4.28
CA VAL A 58 9.10 8.46 -5.31
C VAL A 58 9.65 8.07 -6.67
N LYS A 59 10.81 8.62 -7.07
CA LYS A 59 11.43 8.31 -8.36
C LYS A 59 11.76 6.82 -8.49
N MET A 60 12.33 6.22 -7.45
CA MET A 60 12.63 4.79 -7.43
C MET A 60 11.36 3.93 -7.53
N THR A 61 10.33 4.31 -6.77
CA THR A 61 9.05 3.59 -6.77
C THR A 61 8.37 3.65 -8.13
N ILE A 62 8.34 4.82 -8.79
CA ILE A 62 7.75 4.95 -10.13
C ILE A 62 8.46 4.04 -11.13
N LYS A 63 9.80 4.10 -11.17
CA LYS A 63 10.61 3.29 -12.07
C LYS A 63 10.33 1.79 -11.89
N GLU A 64 10.28 1.31 -10.66
CA GLU A 64 9.97 -0.09 -10.35
C GLU A 64 8.60 -0.53 -10.87
N PHE A 65 7.57 0.32 -10.71
CA PHE A 65 6.23 0.01 -11.20
C PHE A 65 6.14 0.06 -12.72
N GLU A 66 6.86 0.97 -13.38
CA GLU A 66 6.95 1.02 -14.85
C GLU A 66 7.62 -0.23 -15.43
N GLU A 67 8.73 -0.66 -14.84
CA GLU A 67 9.43 -1.90 -15.23
C GLU A 67 8.51 -3.12 -15.10
N ARG A 68 7.84 -3.27 -13.95
CA ARG A 68 6.86 -4.35 -13.73
C ARG A 68 5.72 -4.31 -14.75
N MET A 69 5.23 -3.13 -15.12
CA MET A 69 4.17 -2.98 -16.11
C MET A 69 4.63 -3.37 -17.52
N ASN A 70 5.87 -3.06 -17.88
CA ASN A 70 6.45 -3.47 -19.17
C ASN A 70 6.64 -4.99 -19.23
N ASP A 71 7.14 -5.62 -18.17
CA ASP A 71 7.26 -7.08 -18.10
C ASP A 71 5.92 -7.79 -18.29
N VAL A 72 4.85 -7.25 -17.70
CA VAL A 72 3.50 -7.78 -17.86
C VAL A 72 3.03 -7.64 -19.32
N LYS A 73 3.33 -6.51 -19.97
CA LYS A 73 2.97 -6.30 -21.39
C LYS A 73 3.72 -7.26 -22.32
N GLU A 74 5.04 -7.41 -22.14
CA GLU A 74 5.85 -8.31 -22.96
C GLU A 74 5.42 -9.77 -22.79
N LYS A 75 5.13 -10.21 -21.57
CA LYS A 75 4.59 -11.56 -21.31
C LYS A 75 3.23 -11.78 -21.99
N ARG A 76 2.35 -10.77 -21.99
CA ARG A 76 1.07 -10.84 -22.69
C ARG A 76 1.24 -10.91 -24.20
N LYS A 77 2.15 -10.11 -24.77
CA LYS A 77 2.47 -10.11 -26.21
C LYS A 77 2.99 -11.47 -26.66
N LYS A 78 3.98 -12.03 -25.97
CA LYS A 78 4.52 -13.37 -26.26
C LYS A 78 3.47 -14.47 -26.17
N LYS A 79 2.53 -14.37 -25.22
CA LYS A 79 1.41 -15.33 -25.10
C LYS A 79 0.43 -15.20 -26.27
N LEU A 80 0.21 -14.00 -26.78
CA LEU A 80 -0.65 -13.75 -27.94
C LEU A 80 -0.02 -14.25 -29.25
N GLU A 81 1.31 -14.12 -29.38
CA GLU A 81 2.08 -14.59 -30.54
C GLU A 81 2.27 -16.12 -30.58
N ALA A 82 2.01 -16.81 -29.46
CA ALA A 82 2.14 -18.27 -29.33
C ALA A 82 0.79 -19.03 -29.46
N LEU A 83 -0.31 -18.32 -29.75
CA LEU A 83 -1.65 -18.83 -30.04
C LEU A 83 -1.89 -18.84 -31.56
#